data_AF-A0A0B7HTN1-F1
#
_entry.id   AF-A0A0B7HTN1-F1
#
_cell.length_a   1.000
_cell.length_b   1.000
_cell.length_c   1.000
_cell.angle_alpha   90.00
_cell.angle_beta   90.00
_cell.angle_gamma   90.00
#
_symmetry.space_group_name_H-M   'P 1'
#
loop_
_entity.id
_entity.type
_entity.pdbx_description
1 polymer ?
#
loop_
_entity_poly.entity_id
_entity_poly.type
_entity_poly.pdbx_seq_one_letter_code
_entity_poly.pdbx_strand_id
1 'polypeptide(L)'
;MEGHTGKKSEFVRTPKFNISSLKDSWKDNKYINTKLSPNMIFEFILMGYFLFGMYSAIRLNDFGLFPFHLMLFLGFGFVFFKSLTSKA
;
A
#
# COMPACT_ATOMS: atom_id res chain seq x y z
N MET A 1 51.05 -8.42 -0.14
CA MET A 1 51.31 -9.38 -1.24
C MET A 1 50.14 -10.35 -1.49
N GLU A 2 48.93 -10.10 -1.00
CA GLU A 2 47.84 -11.09 -1.13
C GLU A 2 47.00 -10.91 -2.40
N GLY A 3 46.81 -9.67 -2.89
CA GLY A 3 46.08 -9.38 -4.13
C GLY A 3 46.82 -9.75 -5.42
N HIS A 4 48.16 -9.66 -5.43
CA HIS A 4 48.99 -10.05 -6.59
C HIS A 4 49.22 -11.57 -6.69
N THR A 5 48.93 -12.32 -5.63
CA THR A 5 49.11 -13.78 -5.57
C THR A 5 47.83 -14.54 -5.97
N GLY A 6 46.81 -13.85 -6.48
CA GLY A 6 45.58 -14.49 -6.97
C GLY A 6 44.77 -15.24 -5.90
N LYS A 7 45.03 -15.02 -4.61
CA LYS A 7 44.23 -15.60 -3.54
C LYS A 7 42.84 -14.97 -3.60
N LYS A 8 41.86 -15.76 -4.04
CA LYS A 8 40.44 -15.41 -3.96
C LYS A 8 40.10 -15.34 -2.48
N SER A 9 40.05 -14.13 -1.94
CA SER A 9 39.36 -13.87 -0.68
C SER A 9 37.94 -14.42 -0.85
N GLU A 10 37.48 -15.22 0.11
CA GLU A 10 36.07 -15.58 0.24
C GLU A 10 35.30 -14.30 0.59
N PHE A 11 35.12 -13.46 -0.42
CA PHE A 11 34.25 -12.31 -0.36
C PHE A 11 32.83 -12.85 -0.44
N VAL A 12 32.41 -13.54 0.63
CA VAL A 12 31.05 -14.01 0.79
C VAL A 12 30.20 -12.75 0.85
N ARG A 13 29.50 -12.48 -0.25
CA ARG A 13 28.49 -11.44 -0.31
C ARG A 13 27.37 -11.88 0.63
N THR A 14 27.37 -11.41 1.86
CA THR A 14 26.21 -11.61 2.74
C THR A 14 25.03 -10.87 2.11
N PRO A 15 23.92 -11.57 1.80
CA PRO A 15 22.76 -10.90 1.26
C PRO A 15 22.25 -9.90 2.29
N LYS A 16 22.03 -8.65 1.84
CA LYS A 16 21.59 -7.52 2.68
C LYS A 16 20.30 -7.78 3.49
N PHE A 17 19.60 -8.87 3.17
CA PHE A 17 18.37 -9.34 3.80
C PHE A 17 18.55 -10.46 4.84
N ASN A 18 19.78 -10.91 5.14
CA ASN A 18 20.10 -11.95 6.14
C ASN A 18 19.17 -13.19 6.08
N ILE A 19 18.80 -13.62 4.87
CA ILE A 19 17.92 -14.77 4.67
C ILE A 19 18.82 -16.00 4.60
N SER A 20 18.86 -16.78 5.68
CA SER A 20 19.77 -17.93 5.81
C SER A 20 19.11 -19.25 5.39
N SER A 21 17.78 -19.31 5.43
CA SER A 21 17.00 -20.48 5.05
C SER A 21 15.71 -20.10 4.31
N LEU A 22 15.22 -20.99 3.44
CA LEU A 22 13.93 -20.85 2.75
C LEU A 22 12.71 -20.84 3.69
N LYS A 23 12.92 -21.04 5.01
CA LYS A 23 11.90 -21.05 6.06
C LYS A 23 11.90 -19.80 6.94
N ASP A 24 12.82 -18.86 6.73
CA ASP A 24 12.92 -17.68 7.59
C ASP A 24 11.72 -16.73 7.38
N SER A 25 11.10 -16.33 8.49
CA SER A 25 9.91 -15.50 8.55
C SER A 25 10.20 -14.07 8.08
N TRP A 26 9.43 -13.62 7.09
CA TRP A 26 9.52 -12.28 6.49
C TRP A 26 8.94 -11.17 7.39
N LYS A 27 8.59 -11.47 8.64
CA LYS A 27 7.82 -10.56 9.50
C LYS A 27 8.64 -9.49 10.22
N ASP A 28 9.94 -9.71 10.44
CA ASP A 28 10.80 -8.80 11.22
C ASP A 28 11.83 -8.02 10.39
N ASN A 29 11.68 -8.01 9.06
CA ASN A 29 12.64 -7.30 8.22
C ASN A 29 12.38 -5.79 8.30
N LYS A 30 13.39 -5.01 8.71
CA LYS A 30 13.37 -3.53 8.83
C LYS A 30 12.91 -2.81 7.54
N TYR A 31 12.95 -3.50 6.41
CA TYR A 31 12.54 -3.02 5.09
C TYR A 31 11.07 -3.30 4.74
N ILE A 32 10.40 -4.19 5.49
CA ILE A 32 9.00 -4.56 5.28
C ILE A 32 8.17 -3.67 6.20
N ASN A 33 7.85 -2.47 5.71
CA ASN A 33 7.11 -1.46 6.45
C ASN A 33 5.61 -1.68 6.20
N THR A 34 4.98 -2.56 6.99
CA THR A 34 3.53 -2.85 6.98
C THR A 34 2.68 -1.72 7.56
N LYS A 35 3.20 -0.48 7.60
CA LYS A 35 2.45 0.66 8.12
C LYS A 35 1.37 1.08 7.13
N LEU A 36 0.14 1.20 7.62
CA LEU A 36 -0.95 1.86 6.91
C LEU A 36 -0.52 3.32 6.66
N SER A 37 -0.58 3.76 5.41
CA SER A 37 -0.24 5.14 5.06
C SER A 37 -1.35 6.06 5.60
N PRO A 38 -1.02 7.24 6.16
CA PRO A 38 -2.03 8.24 6.53
C PRO A 38 -2.99 8.56 5.38
N ASN A 39 -2.48 8.57 4.14
CA ASN A 39 -3.27 8.78 2.92
C ASN A 39 -4.42 7.77 2.77
N MET A 40 -4.23 6.51 3.13
CA MET A 40 -5.28 5.48 3.06
C MET A 40 -6.47 5.83 3.98
N ILE A 41 -6.20 6.42 5.15
CA ILE A 41 -7.25 6.85 6.07
C ILE A 41 -8.05 8.00 5.45
N PHE A 42 -7.38 8.97 4.83
CA PHE A 42 -8.05 10.06 4.12
C PHE A 42 -8.88 9.56 2.94
N GLU A 43 -8.37 8.62 2.15
CA GLU A 43 -9.10 7.99 1.04
C GLU A 43 -10.38 7.29 1.52
N PHE A 44 -10.31 6.57 2.64
CA PHE A 44 -11.48 5.92 3.25
C PHE A 44 -12.52 6.93 3.74
N ILE A 45 -12.08 7.99 4.42
CA ILE A 45 -12.97 9.06 4.90
C ILE A 45 -13.67 9.75 3.72
N LEU A 46 -12.93 10.06 2.65
CA LEU A 46 -13.48 10.68 1.44
C LEU A 46 -14.48 9.74 0.75
N MET A 47 -14.18 8.46 0.62
CA MET A 47 -15.12 7.46 0.11
C MET A 47 -16.42 7.46 0.92
N GLY A 48 -16.33 7.41 2.26
CA GLY A 48 -17.50 7.46 3.14
C GLY A 48 -18.29 8.78 3.02
N TYR A 49 -17.60 9.90 2.87
CA TYR A 49 -18.21 11.22 2.66
C TYR A 49 -19.04 11.28 1.37
N PHE A 50 -18.51 10.79 0.25
CA PHE A 50 -19.25 10.79 -1.02
C PHE A 50 -20.40 9.78 -1.03
N LEU A 51 -20.28 8.67 -0.32
CA LEU A 51 -21.40 7.74 -0.10
C LEU A 51 -22.56 8.42 0.65
N PHE A 52 -22.24 9.22 1.68
CA PHE A 52 -23.24 10.03 2.38
C PHE A 52 -23.86 11.10 1.48
N GLY A 53 -23.07 11.73 0.61
CA GLY A 53 -23.57 12.67 -0.40
C GLY A 53 -24.56 12.02 -1.37
N MET A 54 -24.28 10.79 -1.82
CA MET A 54 -25.20 10.02 -2.65
C MET A 54 -26.51 9.67 -1.91
N TYR A 55 -26.42 9.25 -0.64
CA TYR A 55 -27.60 9.00 0.19
C TYR A 55 -28.45 10.27 0.36
N SER A 56 -27.80 11.40 0.59
CA SER A 56 -28.45 12.71 0.74
C SER A 56 -29.16 13.15 -0.54
N ALA A 57 -28.53 12.94 -1.70
CA ALA A 57 -29.12 13.22 -3.02
C ALA A 57 -30.45 12.47 -3.23
N ILE A 58 -30.50 11.18 -2.86
CA ILE A 58 -31.73 10.38 -2.94
C ILE A 58 -32.79 10.91 -1.96
N ARG A 59 -32.39 11.25 -0.73
CA ARG A 59 -33.31 11.75 0.30
C ARG A 59 -33.93 13.11 -0.07
N LEU A 60 -33.16 13.99 -0.69
CA LEU A 60 -33.56 15.34 -1.07
C LEU A 60 -34.19 15.40 -2.47
N ASN A 61 -34.20 14.29 -3.23
CA ASN A 61 -34.57 14.22 -4.65
C ASN A 61 -33.77 15.21 -5.53
N ASP A 62 -32.56 15.57 -5.09
CA ASP A 62 -31.64 16.42 -5.85
C ASP A 62 -30.53 15.57 -6.45
N PHE A 63 -30.68 15.27 -7.73
CA PHE A 63 -29.74 14.43 -8.48
C PHE A 63 -28.71 15.24 -9.28
N GLY A 64 -28.73 16.58 -9.20
CA GLY A 64 -27.85 17.42 -10.01
C GLY A 64 -26.36 17.11 -9.80
N LEU A 65 -25.99 16.80 -8.55
CA LEU A 65 -24.63 16.43 -8.19
C LEU A 65 -24.39 14.92 -8.11
N PHE A 66 -25.41 14.09 -8.32
CA PHE A 66 -25.31 12.64 -8.19
C PHE A 66 -24.22 11.99 -9.05
N PRO A 67 -24.09 12.30 -10.37
CA PRO A 67 -23.05 11.67 -11.18
C PRO A 67 -21.63 12.03 -10.70
N PHE A 68 -21.42 13.23 -10.16
CA PHE A 68 -20.14 13.64 -9.60
C PHE A 68 -19.83 12.91 -8.29
N HIS A 69 -20.82 12.76 -7.39
CA HIS A 69 -20.64 12.01 -6.16
C HIS A 69 -20.38 10.53 -6.43
N LEU A 70 -21.08 9.93 -7.41
CA LEU A 70 -20.84 8.56 -7.84
C LEU A 70 -19.43 8.37 -8.41
N MET A 71 -18.99 9.28 -9.28
CA MET A 71 -17.63 9.26 -9.84
C MET A 71 -16.58 9.32 -8.73
N LEU A 72 -16.75 10.23 -7.76
CA LEU A 72 -15.80 10.39 -6.65
C LEU A 72 -15.82 9.19 -5.71
N PHE A 73 -16.99 8.65 -5.39
CA PHE A 73 -17.13 7.43 -4.60
C PHE A 73 -16.39 6.24 -5.24
N LEU A 74 -16.58 6.03 -6.54
CA LEU A 74 -15.89 4.96 -7.28
C LEU A 74 -14.38 5.23 -7.37
N GLY A 75 -13.96 6.47 -7.59
CA GLY A 75 -12.55 6.86 -7.65
C GLY A 75 -11.82 6.60 -6.33
N PHE A 76 -12.31 7.16 -5.23
CA PHE A 76 -11.72 6.96 -3.90
C PHE A 76 -11.86 5.52 -3.41
N GLY A 77 -12.97 4.85 -3.72
CA GLY A 77 -13.14 3.43 -3.45
C GLY A 77 -12.09 2.57 -4.15
N PHE A 78 -11.87 2.79 -5.46
CA PHE A 78 -10.84 2.08 -6.22
C PHE A 78 -9.45 2.25 -5.62
N VAL A 79 -9.06 3.49 -5.29
CA VAL A 79 -7.74 3.76 -4.68
C VAL A 79 -7.62 3.08 -3.33
N PHE A 80 -8.64 3.18 -2.47
CA PHE A 80 -8.68 2.53 -1.16
C PHE A 80 -8.53 1.00 -1.26
N PHE A 81 -9.29 0.34 -2.13
CA PHE A 81 -9.20 -1.12 -2.32
C PHE A 81 -7.84 -1.54 -2.88
N LYS A 82 -7.30 -0.81 -3.86
CA LYS A 82 -5.95 -1.09 -4.39
C LYS A 82 -4.87 -0.92 -3.33
N SER A 83 -5.00 0.10 -2.48
CA SER A 83 -4.09 0.36 -1.36
C SER A 83 -4.14 -0.78 -0.32
N LEU A 84 -5.32 -1.34 -0.08
CA LEU A 84 -5.51 -2.49 0.81
C LEU A 84 -4.90 -3.78 0.23
N THR A 85 -5.22 -4.12 -1.03
CA THR A 85 -4.69 -5.33 -1.69
C THR A 85 -3.19 -5.26 -1.95
N SER A 86 -2.61 -4.08 -2.19
CA SER A 86 -1.17 -3.95 -2.39
C SER A 86 -0.34 -4.14 -1.10
N LYS A 87 -0.98 -4.02 0.07
CA LYS A 87 -0.32 -4.15 1.38
C LYS A 87 -0.66 -5.49 2.07
N ALA A 88 -1.69 -6.19 1.63
CA ALA A 88 -2.09 -7.53 2.09
C ALA A 88 -1.30 -8.63 1.37
#